data_AF-A0A4P2UE22-F1
#
_entry.id   AF-A0A4P2UE22-F1
#
_cell.length_a   1.000
_cell.length_b   1.000
_cell.length_c   1.000
_cell.angle_alpha   90.00
_cell.angle_beta   90.00
_cell.angle_gamma   90.00
#
_symmetry.space_group_name_H-M   'P 1'
#
loop_
_entity.id
_entity.type
_entity.pdbx_description
1 polymer ?
#
loop_
_entity_poly.entity_id
_entity_poly.type
_entity_poly.pdbx_seq_one_letter_code
_entity_poly.pdbx_strand_id
1 'polypeptide(L)'
;MKIANVFVWILRASFLITFLAGLTEACSCMLHHPQEHYCAADYVALVKVIQQAKGDEHMTAYHIKVKKEFKMTEKARHALSQGLIFTPRTGSLCGRSLKHTRYLITGRVDGKKAFLSLCDLAMEWTDVTHKQKRGFRRLYQQGCHCKVKNGMFHRYISRQQNKNQCLWDTASFREPHLDCQKLHSFCAPSARHDNRCVWLKGRAYRQCMKERAAQREREP
;
A
#
# COMPACT_ATOMS: atom_id res chain seq x y z
N MET A 1 -51.51 25.29 1.08
CA MET A 1 -50.54 26.14 0.36
C MET A 1 -49.13 26.18 0.99
N LYS A 2 -48.96 26.19 2.32
CA LYS A 2 -47.62 26.22 2.96
C LYS A 2 -46.78 24.93 2.77
N ILE A 3 -47.44 23.76 2.74
CA ILE A 3 -46.78 22.43 2.66
C ILE A 3 -46.16 22.17 1.28
N ALA A 4 -46.81 22.61 0.19
CA ALA A 4 -46.31 22.44 -1.18
C ALA A 4 -45.02 23.22 -1.42
N ASN A 5 -44.91 24.44 -0.88
CA ASN A 5 -43.66 25.22 -0.95
C ASN A 5 -42.53 24.54 -0.19
N VAL A 6 -42.80 23.98 1.00
CA VAL A 6 -41.79 23.26 1.79
C VAL A 6 -41.25 22.05 1.00
N PHE A 7 -42.12 21.29 0.34
CA PHE A 7 -41.70 20.16 -0.50
C PHE A 7 -40.83 20.59 -1.69
N VAL A 8 -41.17 21.71 -2.35
CA VAL A 8 -40.37 22.25 -3.46
C VAL A 8 -38.98 22.70 -2.98
N TRP A 9 -38.89 23.32 -1.80
CA TRP A 9 -37.61 23.70 -1.20
C TRP A 9 -36.77 22.48 -0.82
N ILE A 10 -37.38 21.43 -0.28
CA ILE A 10 -36.70 20.16 0.04
C ILE A 10 -36.16 19.50 -1.23
N LEU A 11 -36.95 19.44 -2.31
CA LEU A 11 -36.52 18.85 -3.57
C LEU A 11 -35.37 19.64 -4.22
N ARG A 12 -35.43 20.98 -4.19
CA ARG A 12 -34.35 21.85 -4.69
C ARG A 12 -33.07 21.72 -3.86
N ALA A 13 -33.18 21.69 -2.54
CA ALA A 13 -32.04 21.48 -1.66
C ALA A 13 -31.41 20.09 -1.88
N SER A 14 -32.24 19.06 -2.02
CA SER A 14 -31.79 17.69 -2.31
C SER A 14 -31.07 17.59 -3.66
N PHE A 15 -31.60 18.24 -4.70
CA PHE A 15 -30.96 18.31 -6.03
C PHE A 15 -29.62 19.06 -5.98
N LEU A 16 -29.54 20.17 -5.22
CA LEU A 16 -28.28 20.90 -5.05
C LEU A 16 -27.23 20.07 -4.32
N ILE A 17 -27.62 19.36 -3.25
CA ILE A 17 -26.71 18.51 -2.45
C ILE A 17 -26.18 17.34 -3.28
N THR A 18 -27.04 16.68 -4.07
CA THR A 18 -26.63 15.56 -4.95
C THR A 18 -25.72 16.03 -6.08
N PHE A 19 -25.98 17.20 -6.68
CA PHE A 19 -25.09 17.80 -7.68
C PHE A 19 -23.71 18.14 -7.11
N LEU A 20 -23.65 18.70 -5.89
CA LEU A 20 -22.38 19.03 -5.22
C LEU A 20 -21.60 17.78 -4.77
N ALA A 21 -22.27 16.71 -4.35
CA ALA A 21 -21.62 15.46 -3.97
C ALA A 21 -20.94 14.74 -5.16
N GLY A 22 -21.46 14.92 -6.38
CA GLY A 22 -20.82 14.41 -7.60
C GLY A 22 -19.52 15.13 -7.97
N LEU A 23 -19.21 16.27 -7.34
CA LEU A 23 -17.99 17.06 -7.60
C LEU A 23 -16.85 16.73 -6.63
N THR A 24 -17.09 15.90 -5.61
CA THR A 24 -16.07 15.55 -4.62
C THR A 24 -15.41 14.22 -4.97
N GLU A 25 -14.29 14.28 -5.70
CA GLU A 25 -13.38 13.14 -5.85
C GLU A 25 -12.55 13.00 -4.57
N ALA A 26 -12.55 11.80 -3.98
CA ALA A 26 -11.76 11.47 -2.81
C ALA A 26 -10.73 10.40 -3.15
N CYS A 27 -9.57 10.44 -2.48
CA CYS A 27 -8.54 9.43 -2.66
C CYS A 27 -9.04 8.04 -2.24
N SER A 28 -9.02 7.10 -3.18
CA SER A 28 -9.23 5.68 -2.93
C SER A 28 -8.05 4.87 -3.46
N CYS A 29 -7.60 3.88 -2.70
CA CYS A 29 -6.43 3.08 -3.03
C CYS A 29 -6.79 1.60 -3.03
N MET A 30 -6.30 0.87 -4.03
CA MET A 30 -6.33 -0.59 -3.99
C MET A 30 -5.36 -1.12 -2.93
N LEU A 31 -5.80 -2.14 -2.18
CA LEU A 31 -4.94 -2.82 -1.22
C LEU A 31 -3.91 -3.70 -1.95
N HIS A 32 -2.64 -3.33 -1.83
CA HIS A 32 -1.52 -4.07 -2.39
C HIS A 32 -0.65 -4.72 -1.31
N HIS A 33 -0.12 -5.89 -1.62
CA HIS A 33 0.84 -6.57 -0.75
C HIS A 33 2.19 -5.83 -0.80
N PRO A 34 3.01 -5.79 0.27
CA PRO A 34 4.33 -5.14 0.26
C PRO A 34 5.24 -5.57 -0.91
N GLN A 35 5.12 -6.81 -1.37
CA GLN A 35 5.79 -7.30 -2.57
C GLN A 35 5.35 -6.57 -3.84
N GLU A 36 4.06 -6.32 -4.03
CA GLU A 36 3.55 -5.60 -5.22
C GLU A 36 4.04 -4.15 -5.22
N HIS A 37 4.05 -3.49 -4.05
CA HIS A 37 4.65 -2.16 -3.90
C HIS A 37 6.13 -2.17 -4.27
N TYR A 38 6.90 -3.16 -3.81
CA TYR A 38 8.31 -3.31 -4.18
C TYR A 38 8.49 -3.48 -5.70
N CYS A 39 7.68 -4.34 -6.31
CA CYS A 39 7.82 -4.68 -7.72
C CYS A 39 7.42 -3.54 -8.65
N ALA A 40 6.38 -2.78 -8.32
CA ALA A 40 5.88 -1.68 -9.14
C ALA A 40 6.63 -0.33 -8.94
N ALA A 41 7.35 -0.16 -7.84
CA ALA A 41 7.99 1.12 -7.51
C ALA A 41 9.28 1.40 -8.30
N ASP A 42 9.54 2.67 -8.59
CA ASP A 42 10.84 3.12 -9.13
C ASP A 42 11.91 3.17 -8.04
N TYR A 43 11.50 3.45 -6.81
CA TYR A 43 12.37 3.40 -5.65
C TYR A 43 11.74 2.69 -4.47
N VAL A 44 12.60 2.02 -3.70
CA VAL A 44 12.29 1.46 -2.38
C VAL A 44 13.47 1.80 -1.48
N ALA A 45 13.22 2.60 -0.44
CA ALA A 45 14.27 3.13 0.40
C ALA A 45 13.84 3.22 1.86
N LEU A 46 14.81 3.08 2.76
CA LEU A 46 14.69 3.55 4.14
C LEU A 46 15.15 5.00 4.18
N VAL A 47 14.26 5.90 4.56
CA VAL A 47 14.54 7.33 4.67
C VAL A 47 14.32 7.79 6.10
N LYS A 48 15.01 8.86 6.50
CA LYS A 48 14.65 9.66 7.69
C LYS A 48 14.02 10.95 7.21
N VAL A 49 12.78 11.21 7.62
CA VAL A 49 12.12 12.49 7.41
C VAL A 49 12.66 13.49 8.42
N ILE A 50 13.05 14.67 7.94
CA ILE A 50 13.64 15.73 8.76
C ILE A 50 12.60 16.79 9.06
N GLN A 51 12.03 17.43 8.04
CA GLN A 51 11.01 18.45 8.22
C GLN A 51 10.21 18.63 6.93
N GLN A 52 9.05 19.24 7.05
CA GLN A 52 8.30 19.71 5.89
C GLN A 52 9.10 20.82 5.20
N ALA A 53 9.14 20.76 3.87
CA ALA A 53 9.76 21.75 3.00
C ALA A 53 8.68 22.52 2.25
N LYS A 54 9.04 23.67 1.69
CA LYS A 54 8.12 24.44 0.83
C LYS A 54 7.87 23.65 -0.45
N GLY A 55 6.63 23.22 -0.65
CA GLY A 55 6.17 22.60 -1.89
C GLY A 55 5.66 23.63 -2.89
N ASP A 56 5.05 23.16 -3.97
CA ASP A 56 4.30 24.00 -4.92
C ASP A 56 2.83 24.16 -4.47
N GLU A 57 1.97 24.77 -5.28
CA GLU A 57 0.58 25.06 -4.91
C GLU A 57 -0.21 23.80 -4.51
N HIS A 58 0.05 22.69 -5.20
CA HIS A 58 -0.69 21.43 -5.08
C HIS A 58 0.07 20.32 -4.35
N MET A 59 1.38 20.49 -4.13
CA MET A 59 2.24 19.52 -3.48
C MET A 59 2.81 20.06 -2.16
N THR A 60 2.96 19.16 -1.20
CA THR A 60 3.83 19.32 -0.04
C THR A 60 5.14 18.60 -0.31
N ALA A 61 6.26 19.20 0.10
CA ALA A 61 7.57 18.57 0.05
C ALA A 61 8.07 18.23 1.46
N TYR A 62 8.96 17.24 1.56
CA TYR A 62 9.64 16.87 2.81
C TYR A 62 11.14 16.73 2.57
N HIS A 63 11.95 17.35 3.43
CA HIS A 63 13.37 17.07 3.49
C HIS A 63 13.61 15.68 4.08
N ILE A 64 14.36 14.87 3.36
CA ILE A 64 14.66 13.49 3.73
C ILE A 64 16.16 13.20 3.66
N LYS A 65 16.60 12.22 4.45
CA LYS A 65 17.92 11.59 4.30
C LYS A 65 17.73 10.13 3.95
N VAL A 66 18.17 9.71 2.77
CA VAL A 66 18.21 8.29 2.40
C VAL A 66 19.21 7.58 3.32
N LYS A 67 18.75 6.58 4.05
CA LYS A 67 19.57 5.76 4.96
C LYS A 67 19.94 4.42 4.35
N LYS A 68 19.07 3.87 3.51
CA LYS A 68 19.33 2.62 2.80
C LYS A 68 18.53 2.55 1.52
N GLU A 69 19.19 2.10 0.46
CA GLU A 69 18.58 1.75 -0.82
C GLU A 69 18.24 0.26 -0.85
N PHE A 70 17.04 -0.08 -1.28
CA PHE A 70 16.60 -1.47 -1.50
C PHE A 70 16.26 -1.75 -2.97
N LYS A 71 15.80 -0.72 -3.69
CA LYS A 71 15.57 -0.68 -5.13
C LYS A 71 15.66 0.78 -5.56
N MET A 72 16.34 1.07 -6.66
CA MET A 72 16.45 2.42 -7.19
C MET A 72 16.75 2.35 -8.69
N THR A 73 15.87 2.93 -9.49
CA THR A 73 16.20 3.23 -10.90
C THR A 73 17.14 4.43 -10.97
N GLU A 74 17.85 4.60 -12.09
CA GLU A 74 18.75 5.75 -12.24
C GLU A 74 18.00 7.09 -12.12
N LYS A 75 16.82 7.17 -12.75
CA LYS A 75 15.90 8.31 -12.63
C LYS A 75 15.55 8.60 -11.16
N ALA A 76 15.31 7.56 -10.37
CA ALA A 76 14.97 7.72 -8.96
C ALA A 76 16.17 8.11 -8.08
N ARG A 77 17.36 7.62 -8.42
CA ARG A 77 18.60 8.04 -7.77
C ARG A 77 18.83 9.54 -7.94
N HIS A 78 18.67 10.05 -9.15
CA HIS A 78 18.76 11.48 -9.43
C HIS A 78 17.65 12.30 -8.76
N ALA A 79 16.41 11.81 -8.74
CA ALA A 79 15.31 12.53 -8.09
C ALA A 79 15.51 12.63 -6.56
N LEU A 80 15.93 11.54 -5.92
CA LEU A 80 16.14 11.50 -4.46
C LEU A 80 17.46 12.14 -4.01
N SER A 81 18.42 12.37 -4.91
CA SER A 81 19.68 13.06 -4.56
C SER A 81 19.47 14.51 -4.13
N GLN A 82 18.32 15.11 -4.51
CA GLN A 82 17.90 16.43 -4.06
C GLN A 82 17.49 16.46 -2.58
N GLY A 83 17.35 15.29 -1.93
CA GLY A 83 16.96 15.19 -0.53
C GLY A 83 15.50 15.62 -0.29
N LEU A 84 14.66 15.55 -1.31
CA LEU A 84 13.24 15.91 -1.26
C LEU A 84 12.36 14.76 -1.72
N ILE A 85 11.21 14.64 -1.07
CA ILE A 85 10.07 13.83 -1.53
C ILE A 85 8.85 14.72 -1.59
N PHE A 86 8.05 14.52 -2.63
CA PHE A 86 6.83 15.27 -2.88
C PHE A 86 5.62 14.38 -2.63
N THR A 87 4.56 14.97 -2.10
CA THR A 87 3.26 14.36 -1.90
C THR A 87 2.19 15.39 -2.20
N PRO A 88 1.00 15.01 -2.68
CA PRO A 88 -0.12 15.93 -2.77
C PRO A 88 -0.40 16.59 -1.42
N ARG A 89 -0.93 17.82 -1.46
CA ARG A 89 -1.07 18.68 -0.27
C ARG A 89 -2.12 18.19 0.71
N THR A 90 -3.20 17.58 0.22
CA THR A 90 -4.34 17.13 1.03
C THR A 90 -4.57 15.63 0.90
N GLY A 91 -5.14 15.01 1.93
CA GLY A 91 -5.49 13.58 1.89
C GLY A 91 -6.51 13.23 0.81
N SER A 92 -7.42 14.16 0.48
CA SER A 92 -8.37 14.00 -0.63
C SER A 92 -7.68 13.80 -1.98
N LEU A 93 -6.51 14.41 -2.18
CA LEU A 93 -5.67 14.26 -3.38
C LEU A 93 -4.62 13.14 -3.24
N CYS A 94 -4.81 12.22 -2.30
CA CYS A 94 -3.83 11.18 -1.95
C CYS A 94 -2.54 11.72 -1.31
N GLY A 95 -2.64 12.86 -0.62
CA GLY A 95 -1.56 13.46 0.13
C GLY A 95 -1.30 12.79 1.48
N ARG A 96 -0.03 12.57 1.81
CA ARG A 96 0.40 11.89 3.02
C ARG A 96 1.14 12.84 3.96
N SER A 97 0.68 12.92 5.21
CA SER A 97 1.42 13.61 6.27
C SER A 97 2.50 12.69 6.87
N LEU A 98 3.75 13.15 6.90
CA LEU A 98 4.89 12.39 7.42
C LEU A 98 5.43 13.01 8.72
N LYS A 99 5.77 12.17 9.69
CA LYS A 99 6.37 12.59 10.98
C LYS A 99 7.90 12.62 10.90
N HIS A 100 8.57 13.27 11.87
CA HIS A 100 10.03 13.21 12.01
C HIS A 100 10.49 11.81 12.50
N THR A 101 10.48 10.81 11.62
CA THR A 101 10.91 9.45 11.94
C THR A 101 11.51 8.75 10.71
N ARG A 102 11.88 7.48 10.88
CA ARG A 102 12.39 6.63 9.80
C ARG A 102 11.25 5.88 9.16
N TYR A 103 11.14 5.99 7.84
CA TYR A 103 10.14 5.28 7.07
C TYR A 103 10.81 4.36 6.05
N LEU A 104 10.29 3.15 5.92
CA LEU A 104 10.44 2.38 4.71
C LEU A 104 9.37 2.84 3.72
N ILE A 105 9.80 3.37 2.59
CA ILE A 105 8.92 3.93 1.57
C ILE A 105 9.13 3.27 0.22
N THR A 106 8.05 3.21 -0.55
CA THR A 106 8.06 2.93 -1.99
C THR A 106 7.49 4.13 -2.72
N GLY A 107 7.86 4.35 -3.97
CA GLY A 107 7.20 5.37 -4.78
C GLY A 107 7.65 5.37 -6.22
N ARG A 108 7.11 6.33 -6.97
CA ARG A 108 7.39 6.53 -8.38
C ARG A 108 8.03 7.88 -8.62
N VAL A 109 8.69 8.00 -9.76
CA VAL A 109 9.32 9.26 -10.17
C VAL A 109 8.63 9.78 -11.39
N ASP A 110 8.08 10.98 -11.26
CA ASP A 110 7.50 11.72 -12.37
C ASP A 110 8.38 12.96 -12.66
N GLY A 111 8.75 13.12 -13.94
CA GLY A 111 9.81 14.04 -14.35
C GLY A 111 11.11 13.86 -13.54
N LYS A 112 11.46 14.85 -12.72
CA LYS A 112 12.65 14.87 -11.85
C LYS A 112 12.30 14.78 -10.35
N LYS A 113 11.04 14.55 -10.00
CA LYS A 113 10.54 14.59 -8.63
C LYS A 113 10.19 13.17 -8.15
N ALA A 114 10.65 12.81 -6.95
CA ALA A 114 10.24 11.57 -6.29
C ALA A 114 8.91 11.78 -5.56
N PHE A 115 7.90 10.99 -5.90
CA PHE A 115 6.54 11.12 -5.38
C PHE A 115 6.14 9.99 -4.45
N LEU A 116 5.50 10.37 -3.34
CA LEU A 116 4.89 9.49 -2.37
C LEU A 116 3.43 9.89 -2.16
N SER A 117 2.50 8.98 -2.44
CA SER A 117 1.07 9.18 -2.22
C SER A 117 0.56 8.36 -1.01
N LEU A 118 -0.73 8.51 -0.70
CA LEU A 118 -1.44 7.63 0.24
C LEU A 118 -1.51 6.19 -0.25
N CYS A 119 -1.51 5.94 -1.56
CA CYS A 119 -1.59 4.60 -2.13
C CYS A 119 -0.23 3.89 -2.16
N ASP A 120 0.86 4.62 -1.96
CA ASP A 120 2.18 4.03 -1.84
C ASP A 120 2.42 3.47 -0.43
N LEU A 121 3.33 2.50 -0.34
CA LEU A 121 3.72 1.94 0.94
C LEU A 121 4.62 2.94 1.68
N ALA A 122 4.19 3.34 2.87
CA ALA A 122 5.01 4.07 3.83
C ALA A 122 4.79 3.45 5.23
N MET A 123 5.82 2.78 5.75
CA MET A 123 5.77 2.12 7.06
C MET A 123 6.85 2.71 7.97
N GLU A 124 6.51 3.02 9.22
CA GLU A 124 7.52 3.37 10.22
C GLU A 124 8.47 2.19 10.40
N TRP A 125 9.78 2.46 10.48
CA TRP A 125 10.80 1.41 10.46
C TRP A 125 10.72 0.44 11.65
N THR A 126 10.14 0.89 12.76
CA THR A 126 9.81 0.11 13.96
C THR A 126 8.79 -0.99 13.67
N ASP A 127 7.83 -0.71 12.78
CA ASP A 127 6.68 -1.58 12.52
C ASP A 127 6.96 -2.61 11.42
N VAL A 128 8.06 -2.43 10.68
CA VAL A 128 8.47 -3.36 9.63
C VAL A 128 8.98 -4.66 10.26
N THR A 129 8.29 -5.77 10.00
CA THR A 129 8.64 -7.08 10.58
C THR A 129 10.00 -7.57 10.07
N HIS A 130 10.65 -8.46 10.81
CA HIS A 130 11.90 -9.07 10.36
C HIS A 130 11.77 -9.77 9.00
N LYS A 131 10.60 -10.38 8.71
CA LYS A 131 10.34 -11.00 7.41
C LYS A 131 10.18 -9.98 6.30
N GLN A 132 9.48 -8.87 6.54
CA GLN A 132 9.40 -7.77 5.59
C GLN A 132 10.77 -7.15 5.33
N LYS A 133 11.58 -6.88 6.36
CA LYS A 133 12.96 -6.38 6.22
C LYS A 133 13.81 -7.27 5.29
N ARG A 134 13.69 -8.60 5.42
CA ARG A 134 14.32 -9.56 4.50
C ARG A 134 13.69 -9.54 3.10
N GLY A 135 12.37 -9.39 3.04
CA GLY A 135 11.58 -9.13 1.83
C GLY A 135 12.19 -8.01 0.99
N PHE A 136 12.18 -6.81 1.53
CA PHE A 136 12.70 -5.60 0.88
C PHE A 136 14.18 -5.68 0.55
N ARG A 137 15.00 -6.38 1.35
CA ARG A 137 16.44 -6.50 1.10
C ARG A 137 16.78 -7.31 -0.16
N ARG A 138 16.01 -8.36 -0.47
CA ARG A 138 16.35 -9.28 -1.58
C ARG A 138 15.19 -10.15 -2.05
N LEU A 139 14.34 -10.60 -1.13
CA LEU A 139 13.39 -11.68 -1.45
C LEU A 139 12.23 -11.23 -2.34
N TYR A 140 11.75 -10.00 -2.20
CA TYR A 140 10.65 -9.51 -3.04
C TYR A 140 11.05 -9.39 -4.51
N GLN A 141 12.30 -9.06 -4.82
CA GLN A 141 12.81 -9.03 -6.19
C GLN A 141 12.65 -10.38 -6.90
N GLN A 142 12.96 -11.48 -6.20
CA GLN A 142 12.83 -12.85 -6.71
C GLN A 142 11.37 -13.24 -6.98
N GLY A 143 10.44 -12.57 -6.29
CA GLY A 143 9.01 -12.81 -6.41
C GLY A 143 8.30 -11.92 -7.43
N CYS A 144 8.97 -10.97 -8.10
CA CYS A 144 8.26 -9.99 -8.95
C CYS A 144 7.59 -10.57 -10.20
N HIS A 145 7.99 -11.77 -10.63
CA HIS A 145 7.28 -12.53 -11.67
C HIS A 145 5.95 -13.12 -11.17
N CYS A 146 5.80 -13.28 -9.85
CA CYS A 146 4.58 -13.78 -9.23
C CYS A 146 3.65 -12.64 -8.84
N LYS A 147 2.40 -12.70 -9.30
CA LYS A 147 1.38 -11.71 -8.95
C LYS A 147 0.64 -12.08 -7.68
N VAL A 148 0.59 -11.16 -6.73
CA VAL A 148 -0.24 -11.29 -5.54
C VAL A 148 -1.63 -10.68 -5.81
N LYS A 149 -2.66 -11.53 -5.78
CA LYS A 149 -4.05 -11.12 -5.99
C LYS A 149 -4.78 -11.08 -4.65
N ASN A 150 -5.50 -10.00 -4.38
CA ASN A 150 -6.28 -9.88 -3.15
C ASN A 150 -7.45 -10.89 -3.16
N GLY A 151 -7.44 -11.82 -2.20
CA GLY A 151 -8.45 -12.87 -2.09
C GLY A 151 -9.83 -12.36 -1.66
N MET A 152 -9.91 -11.17 -1.05
CA MET A 152 -11.17 -10.56 -0.59
C MET A 152 -12.16 -10.35 -1.74
N PHE A 153 -11.67 -10.00 -2.93
CA PHE A 153 -12.48 -9.78 -4.13
C PHE A 153 -12.58 -11.03 -5.03
N HIS A 154 -11.79 -12.07 -4.76
CA HIS A 154 -11.66 -13.25 -5.62
C HIS A 154 -12.38 -14.51 -5.07
N ARG A 155 -13.05 -14.43 -3.91
CA ARG A 155 -13.83 -15.58 -3.38
C ARG A 155 -15.00 -16.01 -4.28
N TYR A 156 -15.48 -15.11 -5.16
CA TYR A 156 -16.61 -15.37 -6.06
C TYR A 156 -16.21 -15.81 -7.47
N ILE A 157 -14.94 -15.61 -7.88
CA ILE A 157 -14.46 -15.99 -9.21
C ILE A 157 -13.69 -17.31 -9.06
N SER A 158 -14.07 -18.30 -9.87
CA SER A 158 -13.43 -19.61 -10.04
C SER A 158 -11.98 -19.65 -9.56
N ARG A 159 -11.67 -20.55 -8.61
CA ARG A 159 -10.35 -20.75 -7.99
C ARG A 159 -9.29 -21.32 -8.97
N GLN A 160 -9.41 -21.03 -10.26
CA GLN A 160 -8.39 -21.30 -11.27
C GLN A 160 -7.19 -20.40 -10.95
N GLN A 161 -6.33 -20.87 -10.04
CA GLN A 161 -5.07 -20.21 -9.76
C GLN A 161 -4.15 -20.39 -10.97
N ASN A 162 -3.91 -19.31 -11.71
CA ASN A 162 -2.86 -19.25 -12.70
C ASN A 162 -1.54 -19.67 -12.04
N LYS A 163 -0.68 -20.39 -12.78
CA LYS A 163 0.62 -20.86 -12.29
C LYS A 163 1.50 -19.72 -11.72
N ASN A 164 1.26 -18.48 -12.15
CA ASN A 164 2.07 -17.31 -11.80
C ASN A 164 1.42 -16.37 -10.76
N GLN A 165 0.41 -16.83 -10.00
CA GLN A 165 -0.26 -15.99 -9.01
C GLN A 165 -0.42 -16.65 -7.64
N CYS A 166 -0.37 -15.82 -6.60
CA CYS A 166 -0.73 -16.19 -5.24
C CYS A 166 -1.97 -15.42 -4.78
N LEU A 167 -2.97 -16.12 -4.23
CA LEU A 167 -4.10 -15.47 -3.57
C LEU A 167 -3.74 -15.03 -2.15
N TRP A 168 -4.01 -13.77 -1.83
CA TRP A 168 -3.83 -13.17 -0.51
C TRP A 168 -5.13 -13.28 0.30
N ASP A 169 -5.32 -14.44 0.93
CA ASP A 169 -6.50 -14.84 1.68
C ASP A 169 -6.47 -14.37 3.15
N THR A 170 -5.31 -13.95 3.67
CA THR A 170 -5.18 -13.46 5.05
C THR A 170 -5.40 -11.95 5.19
N ALA A 171 -5.57 -11.23 4.07
CA ALA A 171 -5.85 -9.80 4.07
C ALA A 171 -7.03 -9.49 4.98
N SER A 172 -6.82 -8.62 5.97
CA SER A 172 -7.86 -8.19 6.91
C SER A 172 -7.63 -6.75 7.33
N PHE A 173 -8.66 -5.91 7.19
CA PHE A 173 -8.65 -4.55 7.71
C PHE A 173 -8.98 -4.50 9.21
N ARG A 174 -9.80 -5.46 9.70
CA ARG A 174 -10.21 -5.52 11.11
C ARG A 174 -9.08 -6.06 11.99
N GLU A 175 -8.31 -7.00 11.48
CA GLU A 175 -7.24 -7.69 12.22
C GLU A 175 -5.92 -7.67 11.45
N PRO A 176 -5.26 -6.50 11.33
CA PRO A 176 -4.01 -6.41 10.57
C PRO A 176 -2.89 -7.30 11.12
N HIS A 177 -2.93 -7.59 12.43
CA HIS A 177 -1.95 -8.46 13.11
C HIS A 177 -2.09 -9.94 12.73
N LEU A 178 -3.26 -10.37 12.23
CA LEU A 178 -3.48 -11.73 11.72
C LEU A 178 -3.30 -11.85 10.21
N ASP A 179 -2.77 -10.81 9.55
CA ASP A 179 -2.47 -10.87 8.12
C ASP A 179 -1.15 -11.60 7.84
N CYS A 180 -1.17 -12.92 8.06
CA CYS A 180 0.03 -13.75 8.04
C CYS A 180 0.80 -13.70 6.72
N GLN A 181 0.11 -13.60 5.57
CA GLN A 181 0.76 -13.50 4.27
C GLN A 181 1.53 -12.18 4.14
N LYS A 182 0.92 -11.04 4.51
CA LYS A 182 1.57 -9.72 4.53
C LYS A 182 2.73 -9.62 5.52
N LEU A 183 2.56 -10.19 6.71
CA LEU A 183 3.50 -10.01 7.82
C LEU A 183 4.69 -10.97 7.75
N HIS A 184 4.46 -12.20 7.29
CA HIS A 184 5.42 -13.30 7.49
C HIS A 184 5.70 -14.15 6.25
N SER A 185 5.08 -13.85 5.11
CA SER A 185 5.28 -14.57 3.86
C SER A 185 5.60 -13.63 2.69
N PHE A 186 5.92 -14.24 1.56
CA PHE A 186 6.05 -13.62 0.26
C PHE A 186 5.76 -14.68 -0.81
N CYS A 187 5.34 -14.24 -1.99
CA CYS A 187 4.98 -15.11 -3.09
C CYS A 187 6.17 -15.25 -4.05
N ALA A 188 6.61 -16.48 -4.32
CA ALA A 188 7.75 -16.73 -5.20
C ALA A 188 7.60 -18.07 -5.92
N PRO A 189 8.31 -18.29 -7.04
CA PRO A 189 8.29 -19.58 -7.71
C PRO A 189 8.89 -20.67 -6.82
N SER A 190 8.30 -21.87 -6.85
CA SER A 190 8.80 -23.02 -6.11
C SER A 190 9.14 -24.17 -7.05
N ALA A 191 10.41 -24.59 -7.03
CA ALA A 191 10.86 -25.77 -7.76
C ALA A 191 10.10 -27.05 -7.37
N ARG A 192 9.61 -27.13 -6.13
CA ARG A 192 8.80 -28.27 -5.65
C ARG A 192 7.39 -28.32 -6.23
N HIS A 193 6.94 -27.24 -6.87
CA HIS A 193 5.58 -27.10 -7.38
C HIS A 193 5.58 -26.73 -8.85
N ASP A 194 6.42 -27.39 -9.69
CA ASP A 194 6.45 -27.13 -11.14
C ASP A 194 6.67 -25.64 -11.45
N ASN A 195 7.56 -24.99 -10.68
CA ASN A 195 7.84 -23.55 -10.73
C ASN A 195 6.62 -22.63 -10.54
N ARG A 196 5.50 -23.14 -10.02
CA ARG A 196 4.33 -22.32 -9.68
C ARG A 196 4.66 -21.36 -8.53
N CYS A 197 4.03 -20.21 -8.58
CA CYS A 197 4.08 -19.19 -7.55
C CYS A 197 3.31 -19.64 -6.32
N VAL A 198 3.99 -19.70 -5.17
CA VAL A 198 3.39 -20.11 -3.90
C VAL A 198 3.85 -19.21 -2.76
N TRP A 199 3.02 -19.12 -1.73
CA TRP A 199 3.41 -18.48 -0.47
C TRP A 199 4.44 -19.33 0.27
N LEU A 200 5.55 -18.71 0.66
CA LEU A 200 6.55 -19.39 1.48
C LEU A 200 6.04 -19.59 2.91
N LYS A 201 5.96 -20.86 3.33
CA LYS A 201 5.47 -21.26 4.65
C LYS A 201 6.64 -21.41 5.62
N GLY A 202 7.12 -20.30 6.19
CA GLY A 202 8.13 -20.31 7.26
C GLY A 202 7.56 -20.58 8.66
N ARG A 203 8.42 -20.69 9.69
CA ARG A 203 8.00 -20.89 11.10
C ARG A 203 7.03 -19.78 11.58
N ALA A 204 7.42 -18.51 11.41
CA ALA A 204 6.58 -17.37 11.83
C ALA A 204 5.23 -17.34 11.09
N TYR A 205 5.21 -17.67 9.80
CA TYR A 205 3.97 -17.76 9.04
C TYR A 205 3.05 -18.86 9.59
N ARG A 206 3.58 -20.07 9.83
CA ARG A 206 2.80 -21.17 10.40
C ARG A 206 2.26 -20.84 11.80
N GLN A 207 3.05 -20.15 12.61
CA GLN A 207 2.63 -19.71 13.95
C GLN A 207 1.45 -18.73 13.87
N CYS A 208 1.57 -17.67 13.06
CA CYS A 208 0.47 -16.73 12.82
C CYS A 208 -0.79 -17.43 12.27
N MET A 209 -0.65 -18.40 11.36
CA MET A 209 -1.79 -19.14 10.83
C MET A 209 -2.52 -19.96 11.91
N LYS A 210 -1.79 -20.49 12.91
CA LYS A 210 -2.40 -21.16 14.07
C LYS A 210 -3.17 -20.18 14.96
N GLU A 211 -2.57 -19.02 15.23
CA GLU A 211 -3.22 -17.94 16.00
C GLU A 211 -4.50 -17.46 15.31
N ARG A 212 -4.45 -17.24 14.00
CA ARG A 212 -5.62 -16.88 13.18
C ARG A 212 -6.72 -17.94 13.21
N ALA A 213 -6.36 -19.23 13.20
CA ALA A 213 -7.35 -20.32 13.31
C ALA A 213 -8.02 -20.32 14.69
N ALA A 214 -7.23 -20.22 15.75
CA ALA A 214 -7.72 -20.19 17.13
C ALA A 214 -8.57 -18.96 17.45
N GLN A 215 -8.41 -17.84 16.73
CA GLN A 215 -9.28 -16.67 16.87
C GLN A 215 -10.64 -16.90 16.20
N ARG A 216 -10.66 -17.48 15.00
CA ARG A 216 -11.91 -17.80 14.29
C ARG A 216 -12.79 -18.81 15.02
N GLU A 217 -12.18 -19.73 15.75
CA GLU A 217 -12.92 -20.68 16.60
C GLU A 217 -13.55 -20.02 17.84
N ARG A 218 -13.05 -18.84 18.26
CA ARG A 218 -13.59 -18.08 19.39
C ARG A 218 -14.65 -17.06 18.98
N GLU A 219 -14.73 -16.73 17.69
CA GLU A 219 -15.76 -15.87 17.13
C GLU A 219 -17.02 -16.71 16.86
N PRO A 220 -18.14 -16.48 17.57
CA PRO A 220 -19.38 -17.22 17.39
C PRO A 220 -20.06 -16.99 16.03
#